data_AF-L9W0I7-F1
#
_entry.id   AF-L9W0I7-F1
#
_cell.length_a   1.000
_cell.length_b   1.000
_cell.length_c   1.000
_cell.angle_alpha   90.00
_cell.angle_beta   90.00
_cell.angle_gamma   90.00
#
_symmetry.space_group_name_H-M   'P 1'
#
loop_
_entity.id
_entity.type
_entity.pdbx_description
1 polymer ?
#
loop_
_entity_poly.entity_id
_entity_poly.type
_entity_poly.pdbx_seq_one_letter_code
_entity_poly.pdbx_strand_id
1 'polypeptide(L)'
;MFETMTIVLSVVFLVGGPLGVANGYRIYTAEQRARANRLWRVWIALSVLESVVGLVCLIWVLTRGLPTVWLFTALTAVPLPVALVQWRMQERMEFAGWMDEWLSGRGSSDS
;
A
#
# COMPACT_ATOMS: atom_id res chain seq x y z
N MET A 1 3.01 19.11 20.58
CA MET A 1 2.25 17.87 20.30
C MET A 1 2.17 17.58 18.81
N PHE A 2 1.65 18.49 17.98
CA PHE A 2 1.57 18.28 16.51
C PHE A 2 2.92 17.97 15.87
N GLU A 3 3.98 18.67 16.26
CA GLU A 3 5.33 18.44 15.73
C GLU A 3 5.85 17.02 15.94
N THR A 4 5.81 16.54 17.18
CA THR A 4 6.18 15.16 17.51
C THR A 4 5.34 14.14 16.73
N MET A 5 4.03 14.36 16.60
CA MET A 5 3.14 13.47 15.84
C MET A 5 3.46 13.49 14.35
N THR A 6 3.74 14.65 13.76
CA THR A 6 4.14 14.77 12.35
C THR A 6 5.47 14.07 12.10
N ILE A 7 6.45 14.19 13.00
CA ILE A 7 7.73 13.47 12.88
C ILE A 7 7.50 11.96 12.94
N VAL A 8 6.75 11.47 13.93
CA VAL A 8 6.43 10.05 14.07
C VAL A 8 5.72 9.52 12.81
N LEU A 9 4.68 10.20 12.33
CA LEU A 9 3.98 9.83 11.11
C LEU A 9 4.91 9.84 9.89
N SER A 10 5.76 10.85 9.76
CA SER A 10 6.72 10.95 8.65
C SER A 10 7.68 9.75 8.62
N VAL A 11 8.16 9.31 9.78
CA VAL A 11 9.01 8.11 9.91
C VAL A 11 8.21 6.85 9.57
N VAL A 12 6.97 6.73 10.06
CA VAL A 12 6.09 5.59 9.74
C VAL A 12 5.86 5.50 8.24
N PHE A 13 5.58 6.60 7.54
CA PHE A 13 5.40 6.60 6.09
C PHE A 13 6.69 6.30 5.32
N LEU A 14 7.82 6.83 5.80
CA LEU A 14 9.14 6.59 5.21
C LEU A 14 9.51 5.10 5.22
N VAL A 15 9.22 4.39 6.31
CA VAL A 15 9.56 2.97 6.49
C VAL A 15 8.43 2.05 6.00
N GLY A 16 7.18 2.49 6.15
CA GLY A 16 5.97 1.74 5.84
C GLY A 16 5.86 1.36 4.37
N GLY A 17 6.21 2.27 3.45
CA GLY A 17 6.22 1.98 2.02
C GLY A 17 7.12 0.79 1.64
N PRO A 18 8.43 0.81 1.96
CA PRO A 18 9.36 -0.29 1.69
C PRO A 18 8.94 -1.59 2.36
N LEU A 19 8.53 -1.53 3.63
CA LEU A 19 8.08 -2.72 4.35
C LEU A 19 6.81 -3.30 3.74
N GLY A 20 5.88 -2.45 3.32
CA GLY A 20 4.68 -2.81 2.59
C GLY A 20 5.06 -3.61 1.35
N VAL A 21 5.87 -3.03 0.46
CA VAL A 21 6.32 -3.67 -0.79
C VAL A 21 7.03 -5.01 -0.49
N ALA A 22 8.00 -5.03 0.43
CA ALA A 22 8.73 -6.24 0.79
C ALA A 22 7.81 -7.35 1.29
N ASN A 23 6.85 -7.01 2.16
CA ASN A 23 5.87 -7.96 2.67
C ASN A 23 4.90 -8.42 1.56
N GLY A 24 4.51 -7.53 0.65
CA GLY A 24 3.68 -7.88 -0.51
C GLY A 24 4.36 -8.92 -1.41
N TYR A 25 5.67 -8.80 -1.66
CA TYR A 25 6.42 -9.81 -2.41
C TYR A 25 6.49 -11.17 -1.70
N ARG A 26 6.41 -11.17 -0.36
CA ARG A 26 6.39 -12.40 0.47
C ARG A 26 5.02 -13.07 0.50
N ILE A 27 3.94 -12.28 0.53
CA ILE A 27 2.57 -12.77 0.70
C ILE A 27 1.97 -13.22 -0.63
N TYR A 28 2.12 -12.44 -1.71
CA TYR A 28 1.46 -12.71 -2.98
C TYR A 28 2.35 -13.52 -3.92
N THR A 29 1.83 -14.58 -4.53
CA THR A 29 2.56 -15.37 -5.54
C THR A 29 2.69 -14.60 -6.86
N ALA A 30 3.60 -15.03 -7.73
CA ALA A 30 3.79 -14.42 -9.05
C ALA A 30 2.52 -14.51 -9.92
N GLU A 31 1.76 -15.61 -9.80
CA GLU A 31 0.51 -15.83 -10.52
C GLU A 31 -0.63 -14.91 -10.05
N GLN A 32 -0.74 -14.68 -8.73
CA GLN A 32 -1.69 -13.72 -8.17
C GLN A 32 -1.34 -12.30 -8.63
N ARG A 33 -0.05 -11.94 -8.63
CA ARG A 33 0.45 -10.65 -9.12
C ARG A 33 0.19 -10.45 -10.62
N ALA A 34 0.29 -11.51 -11.43
CA ALA A 34 0.01 -11.44 -12.86
C ALA A 34 -1.46 -11.13 -13.16
N ARG A 35 -2.40 -11.73 -12.41
CA ARG A 35 -3.86 -11.50 -12.58
C ARG A 35 -4.29 -10.05 -12.33
N ALA A 36 -3.62 -9.36 -11.41
CA ALA A 36 -3.91 -7.96 -11.08
C ALA A 36 -2.68 -7.03 -11.29
N ASN A 37 -1.89 -7.27 -12.35
CA ASN A 37 -0.60 -6.58 -12.58
C ASN A 37 -0.70 -5.05 -12.59
N ARG A 38 -1.78 -4.49 -13.14
CA ARG A 38 -1.99 -3.02 -13.14
C ARG A 38 -2.20 -2.48 -11.71
N LEU A 39 -3.01 -3.17 -10.89
CA LEU A 39 -3.26 -2.78 -9.50
C LEU A 39 -2.02 -2.98 -8.65
N TRP A 40 -1.29 -4.08 -8.87
CA TRP A 40 0.00 -4.35 -8.22
C TRP A 40 1.03 -3.23 -8.47
N ARG A 41 1.16 -2.78 -9.72
CA ARG A 41 2.06 -1.66 -10.07
C ARG A 41 1.62 -0.34 -9.44
N VAL A 42 0.31 -0.05 -9.44
CA VAL A 42 -0.24 1.16 -8.81
C VAL A 42 0.00 1.13 -7.30
N TRP A 43 -0.20 -0.02 -6.66
CA TRP A 43 0.06 -0.18 -5.23
C TRP A 43 1.54 0.03 -4.90
N ILE A 44 2.48 -0.55 -5.67
CA ILE A 44 3.92 -0.28 -5.50
C ILE A 44 4.22 1.21 -5.67
N ALA A 45 3.70 1.84 -6.72
CA ALA A 45 3.92 3.26 -6.97
C ALA A 45 3.41 4.14 -5.82
N LEU A 46 2.25 3.79 -5.25
CA LEU A 46 1.69 4.46 -4.09
C LEU A 46 2.53 4.24 -2.83
N SER A 47 3.03 3.03 -2.59
CA SER A 47 3.94 2.75 -1.47
C SER A 47 5.26 3.54 -1.58
N VAL A 48 5.80 3.71 -2.79
CA VAL A 48 6.97 4.57 -3.01
C VAL A 48 6.62 6.03 -2.76
N LEU A 49 5.48 6.50 -3.27
CA LEU A 49 5.01 7.88 -3.06
C LEU A 49 4.83 8.19 -1.57
N GLU A 50 4.27 7.26 -0.80
CA GLU A 50 4.08 7.36 0.64
C GLU A 50 5.42 7.61 1.36
N SER A 51 6.48 6.90 0.98
CA SER A 51 7.81 7.12 1.54
C SER A 51 8.45 8.43 1.12
N VAL A 52 8.23 8.86 -0.12
CA VAL A 52 8.65 10.19 -0.58
C VAL A 52 7.96 11.29 0.24
N VAL A 53 6.66 11.14 0.49
CA VAL A 53 5.91 12.10 1.33
C VAL A 53 6.44 12.12 2.77
N GLY A 54 6.69 10.94 3.36
CA GLY A 54 7.32 10.84 4.68
C GLY A 54 8.69 11.53 4.73
N LEU A 55 9.55 11.30 3.73
CA LEU A 55 10.86 11.94 3.64
C LEU A 55 10.76 13.47 3.53
N VAL A 56 9.91 13.97 2.63
CA VAL A 56 9.73 15.40 2.41
C VAL A 56 9.17 16.08 3.67
N CYS A 57 8.20 15.46 4.34
CA CYS A 57 7.64 15.99 5.59
C CYS A 57 8.69 16.01 6.70
N LEU A 58 9.51 14.97 6.81
CA LEU A 58 10.59 14.92 7.79
C LEU A 58 11.62 16.04 7.55
N ILE A 59 12.08 16.20 6.31
CA ILE A 59 13.02 17.28 5.93
C ILE A 59 12.40 18.65 6.22
N TRP A 60 11.12 18.85 5.91
CA TRP A 60 10.43 20.11 6.16
C TRP A 60 10.38 20.44 7.65
N VAL A 61 9.97 19.49 8.50
CA VAL A 61 9.91 19.72 9.95
C VAL A 61 11.30 20.02 10.50
N LEU A 62 12.33 19.26 10.09
CA LEU A 62 13.71 19.47 10.54
C LEU A 62 14.31 20.80 10.10
N THR A 63 13.89 21.35 8.95
CA THR A 63 14.47 22.59 8.40
C THR A 63 13.67 23.85 8.73
N ARG A 64 12.34 23.75 8.91
CA ARG A 64 11.44 24.91 9.06
C ARG A 64 10.65 24.94 10.38
N GLY A 65 10.73 23.89 11.21
CA GLY A 65 10.35 23.91 12.64
C GLY A 65 8.87 24.02 13.00
N LEU A 66 7.94 24.24 12.06
CA LEU A 66 6.51 24.32 12.39
C LEU A 66 5.64 23.54 11.40
N PRO A 67 5.19 22.33 11.77
CA PRO A 67 4.16 21.64 11.01
C PRO A 67 2.83 22.33 11.23
N THR A 68 2.24 22.82 10.13
CA THR A 68 0.89 23.36 10.13
C THR A 68 -0.13 22.24 10.29
N VAL A 69 -1.31 22.56 10.84
CA VAL A 69 -2.44 21.62 10.95
C VAL A 69 -2.76 20.98 9.58
N TRP A 70 -2.59 21.74 8.50
CA TRP A 70 -2.74 21.27 7.12
C TRP A 70 -1.78 20.13 6.75
N LEU A 71 -0.55 20.18 7.23
CA LEU A 71 0.48 19.18 6.97
C LEU A 71 0.15 17.87 7.68
N PHE A 72 -0.37 17.96 8.91
CA PHE A 72 -0.90 16.82 9.65
C PHE A 72 -2.12 16.19 8.95
N THR A 73 -3.12 17.01 8.57
CA THR A 73 -4.31 16.52 7.85
C THR A 73 -3.93 15.86 6.53
N ALA A 74 -3.03 16.45 5.76
CA ALA A 74 -2.55 15.87 4.51
C ALA A 74 -1.89 14.50 4.74
N LEU A 75 -0.99 14.38 5.72
CA LEU A 75 -0.35 13.11 6.08
C LEU A 75 -1.37 12.03 6.44
N THR A 76 -2.42 12.36 7.18
CA THR A 76 -3.47 11.37 7.52
C THR A 76 -4.31 10.92 6.33
N ALA A 77 -4.36 11.71 5.24
CA ALA A 77 -5.12 11.37 4.04
C ALA A 77 -4.32 10.53 3.02
N VAL A 78 -2.98 10.58 3.06
CA VAL A 78 -2.07 9.79 2.20
C VAL A 78 -2.35 8.28 2.19
N PRO A 79 -2.67 7.61 3.31
CA PRO A 79 -2.90 6.17 3.29
C PRO A 79 -4.24 5.77 2.66
N LEU A 80 -5.19 6.70 2.46
CA LEU A 80 -6.52 6.36 1.93
C LEU A 80 -6.46 5.78 0.50
N PRO A 81 -5.76 6.38 -0.48
CA PRO A 81 -5.56 5.76 -1.78
C PRO A 81 -4.86 4.40 -1.71
N VAL A 82 -3.85 4.24 -0.84
CA VAL A 82 -3.12 2.97 -0.66
C VAL A 82 -4.08 1.88 -0.21
N ALA A 83 -4.87 2.16 0.82
CA ALA A 83 -5.85 1.22 1.38
C ALA A 83 -6.92 0.83 0.34
N LEU A 84 -7.39 1.79 -0.45
CA LEU A 84 -8.42 1.56 -1.47
C LEU A 84 -7.88 0.68 -2.62
N VAL A 85 -6.64 0.93 -3.06
CA VAL A 85 -6.00 0.08 -4.08
C VAL A 85 -5.70 -1.31 -3.52
N GLN A 86 -5.24 -1.41 -2.27
CA GLN A 86 -4.97 -2.69 -1.60
C GLN A 86 -6.25 -3.52 -1.47
N TRP A 87 -7.37 -2.91 -1.06
CA TRP A 87 -8.68 -3.57 -1.02
C TRP A 87 -9.08 -4.13 -2.39
N ARG A 88 -8.99 -3.30 -3.44
CA ARG A 88 -9.30 -3.72 -4.83
C ARG A 88 -8.38 -4.82 -5.34
N MET A 89 -7.11 -4.77 -4.95
CA MET A 89 -6.13 -5.78 -5.32
C MET A 89 -6.46 -7.12 -4.67
N GLN A 90 -6.82 -7.10 -3.39
CA GLN A 90 -7.19 -8.29 -2.63
C GLN A 90 -8.48 -8.91 -3.18
N GLU A 91 -9.51 -8.09 -3.45
CA GLU A 91 -10.75 -8.51 -4.11
C GLU A 91 -10.45 -9.23 -5.44
N ARG A 92 -9.55 -8.69 -6.27
CA ARG A 92 -9.18 -9.28 -7.57
C ARG A 92 -8.35 -10.55 -7.46
N MET A 93 -7.49 -10.67 -6.46
CA MET A 93 -6.59 -11.82 -6.29
C MET A 93 -7.27 -13.00 -5.59
N GLU A 94 -8.16 -12.76 -4.63
CA GLU A 94 -8.87 -13.79 -3.88
C GLU A 94 -10.08 -14.36 -4.65
N PHE A 95 -10.92 -13.52 -5.27
CA PHE A 95 -12.10 -14.01 -6.02
C PHE A 95 -11.73 -14.79 -7.28
N ALA A 96 -10.72 -14.35 -8.03
CA ALA A 96 -10.27 -15.07 -9.22
C ALA A 96 -9.57 -16.39 -8.84
N GLY A 97 -8.83 -16.42 -7.73
CA GLY A 97 -8.23 -17.64 -7.16
C GLY A 97 -9.28 -18.70 -6.88
N TRP A 98 -10.30 -18.34 -6.10
CA TRP A 98 -11.40 -19.24 -5.77
C TRP A 98 -12.18 -19.72 -7.00
N MET A 99 -12.42 -18.84 -7.97
CA MET A 99 -13.17 -19.19 -9.17
C MET A 99 -12.40 -20.17 -10.08
N ASP A 100 -11.08 -20.00 -10.22
CA ASP A 100 -10.22 -20.93 -10.97
C ASP A 100 -10.17 -22.31 -10.28
N GLU A 101 -10.07 -22.33 -8.94
CA GLU A 101 -10.12 -23.57 -8.15
C GLU A 101 -11.47 -24.29 -8.32
N TRP A 102 -12.57 -23.54 -8.24
CA TRP A 102 -13.92 -24.08 -8.43
C TRP A 102 -14.16 -24.62 -9.84
N LEU A 103 -13.66 -23.93 -10.88
CA LEU A 103 -13.74 -24.40 -12.26
C LEU A 103 -12.88 -25.66 -12.49
N SER A 104 -11.68 -25.71 -11.90
CA SER A 104 -10.81 -26.90 -11.99
C SER A 104 -11.39 -28.10 -11.23
N GLY A 105 -12.04 -27.88 -10.08
CA GLY A 105 -12.67 -28.93 -9.28
C GLY A 105 -13.97 -29.47 -9.88
N ARG A 106 -14.66 -28.73 -10.76
CA ARG A 106 -15.78 -29.25 -11.55
C ARG A 106 -15.36 -30.12 -12.72
N GLY A 107 -14.15 -29.92 -13.25
CA GLY A 107 -13.62 -30.74 -14.34
C GLY A 107 -13.19 -32.15 -13.92
N SER A 108 -12.99 -32.40 -12.62
CA SER A 108 -12.54 -33.70 -12.10
C SER A 108 -13.67 -34.63 -11.65
N SER A 109 -14.94 -34.18 -11.63
CA SER A 109 -16.07 -35.03 -11.24
C SER A 109 -16.73 -35.79 -12.39
N ASP A 110 -16.29 -35.55 -13.63
CA ASP A 110 -16.88 -36.13 -14.86
C ASP A 110 -16.02 -37.26 -15.49
N SER A 111 -15.02 -37.79 -14.77
CA SER A 111 -14.21 -38.94 -15.21
C SER A 111 -14.46 -40.20 -14.38
#